data_AF-A0A9E0Z8Q6-F1
#
_entry.id   AF-A0A9E0Z8Q6-F1
#
_cell.length_a   1.000
_cell.length_b   1.000
_cell.length_c   1.000
_cell.angle_alpha   90.00
_cell.angle_beta   90.00
_cell.angle_gamma   90.00
#
_symmetry.space_group_name_H-M   'P 1'
#
loop_
_entity.id
_entity.type
_entity.pdbx_description
1 polymer ?
#
loop_
_entity_poly.entity_id
_entity_poly.type
_entity_poly.pdbx_seq_one_letter_code
_entity_poly.pdbx_strand_id
1 'polypeptide(L)'
;MMLYHGSFLEIAQPDLVHSRSNVDFGCGFYTTPLHEQAAKWCGKFKRLGKEGIISRYEYDGNRETELKTLKFDSYSEDWLDFILNCRAGKDLTDYDSKSDFASEKI
;
A
#
# COMPACT_ATOMS: atom_id res chain seq x y z
N MET A 1 14.05 -6.23 -2.28
CA MET A 1 13.34 -6.82 -1.12
C MET A 1 12.05 -7.47 -1.57
N MET A 2 11.46 -8.37 -0.77
CA MET A 2 10.14 -8.92 -1.10
C MET A 2 9.02 -8.10 -0.47
N LEU A 3 8.00 -7.82 -1.27
CA LEU A 3 6.78 -7.15 -0.87
C LEU A 3 5.59 -8.09 -1.00
N TYR A 4 4.62 -7.93 -0.11
CA TYR A 4 3.46 -8.79 0.02
C TYR A 4 2.17 -7.99 -0.11
N HIS A 5 1.19 -8.55 -0.81
CA HIS A 5 -0.16 -8.00 -0.93
C HIS A 5 -1.18 -9.05 -0.51
N GLY A 6 -2.08 -8.70 0.40
CA GLY A 6 -3.18 -9.57 0.81
C GLY A 6 -4.48 -9.21 0.10
N SER A 7 -5.11 -10.17 -0.58
CA SER A 7 -6.38 -10.01 -1.30
C SER A 7 -7.24 -11.27 -1.21
N PHE A 8 -8.40 -11.26 -1.84
CA PHE A 8 -9.16 -12.48 -2.17
C PHE A 8 -8.98 -12.92 -3.62
N LEU A 9 -8.16 -12.20 -4.38
CA LEU A 9 -7.83 -12.46 -5.76
C LEU A 9 -6.31 -12.48 -5.89
N GLU A 10 -5.77 -13.44 -6.66
CA GLU A 10 -4.37 -13.40 -7.05
C GLU A 10 -4.14 -12.27 -8.05
N ILE A 11 -3.16 -11.42 -7.76
CA ILE A 11 -2.80 -10.31 -8.64
C ILE A 11 -1.41 -10.63 -9.20
N ALA A 12 -1.35 -10.98 -10.48
CA ALA A 12 -0.09 -11.29 -11.14
C ALA A 12 0.70 -10.03 -11.51
N GLN A 13 -0.01 -8.96 -11.88
CA GLN A 13 0.56 -7.67 -12.24
C GLN A 13 -0.18 -6.58 -11.47
N PRO A 14 0.51 -5.85 -10.57
CA PRO A 14 -0.05 -4.70 -9.89
C PRO A 14 -0.58 -3.66 -10.88
N ASP A 15 -1.76 -3.13 -10.61
CA ASP A 15 -2.28 -1.94 -11.28
C ASP A 15 -2.71 -0.89 -10.24
N LEU A 16 -2.67 0.37 -10.65
CA LEU A 16 -3.05 1.52 -9.80
C LEU A 16 -4.52 1.90 -9.97
N VAL A 17 -5.23 1.28 -10.93
CA VAL A 17 -6.58 1.67 -11.36
C VAL A 17 -7.63 1.09 -10.42
N HIS A 18 -7.44 -0.12 -9.90
CA HIS A 18 -8.42 -0.83 -9.06
C HIS A 18 -8.30 -0.55 -7.56
N SER A 19 -7.72 0.59 -7.19
CA SER A 19 -7.65 1.01 -5.80
C SER A 19 -8.96 1.60 -5.31
N ARG A 20 -9.22 1.40 -4.01
CA ARG A 20 -10.28 2.16 -3.31
C ARG A 20 -9.86 3.62 -3.21
N SER A 21 -10.84 4.52 -3.33
CA SER A 21 -10.70 5.91 -2.91
C SER A 21 -10.76 5.99 -1.38
N ASN A 22 -10.21 7.08 -0.82
CA ASN A 22 -10.35 7.46 0.60
C ASN A 22 -9.63 6.53 1.60
N VAL A 23 -8.47 6.00 1.22
CA VAL A 23 -7.54 5.25 2.08
C VAL A 23 -6.32 6.09 2.43
N ASP A 24 -5.55 5.64 3.41
CA ASP A 24 -4.47 6.40 4.09
C ASP A 24 -3.43 7.01 3.14
N PHE A 25 -3.16 6.38 2.00
CA PHE A 25 -2.22 6.86 0.99
C PHE A 25 -2.86 7.14 -0.39
N GLY A 26 -4.18 7.30 -0.43
CA GLY A 26 -4.93 7.53 -1.67
C GLY A 26 -4.94 6.31 -2.62
N CYS A 27 -5.39 6.50 -3.86
CA CYS A 27 -5.49 5.39 -4.80
C CYS A 27 -4.12 4.83 -5.22
N GLY A 28 -3.91 3.52 -5.12
CA GLY A 28 -2.79 2.79 -5.72
C GLY A 28 -2.65 1.36 -5.17
N PHE A 29 -1.47 0.75 -5.34
CA PHE A 29 -1.27 -0.65 -5.02
C PHE A 29 -0.55 -0.84 -3.68
N TYR A 30 -1.30 -1.35 -2.70
CA TYR A 30 -0.81 -1.47 -1.33
C TYR A 30 -0.03 -2.75 -1.12
N THR A 31 1.19 -2.62 -0.62
CA THR A 31 2.05 -3.75 -0.25
C THR A 31 2.60 -3.60 1.16
N THR A 32 3.34 -4.59 1.62
CA THR A 32 4.07 -4.52 2.89
C THR A 32 5.29 -5.43 2.82
N PRO A 33 6.43 -5.06 3.41
CA PRO A 33 7.55 -5.97 3.58
C PRO A 33 7.27 -7.06 4.63
N LEU A 34 6.20 -6.92 5.43
CA LEU A 34 5.86 -7.82 6.53
C LEU A 34 4.78 -8.82 6.11
N HIS A 35 5.19 -10.06 5.85
CA HIS A 35 4.27 -11.14 5.46
C HIS A 35 3.10 -11.34 6.45
N GLU A 36 3.34 -11.22 7.75
CA GLU A 36 2.31 -11.37 8.79
C GLU A 36 1.20 -10.31 8.67
N GLN A 37 1.53 -9.08 8.26
CA GLN A 37 0.54 -8.04 8.02
C GLN A 37 -0.34 -8.40 6.82
N ALA A 38 0.25 -8.88 5.72
CA ALA A 38 -0.50 -9.36 4.56
C ALA A 38 -1.42 -10.55 4.92
N ALA A 39 -0.92 -11.50 5.71
CA ALA A 39 -1.71 -12.64 6.20
C ALA A 39 -2.89 -12.20 7.10
N LYS A 40 -2.67 -11.24 8.00
CA LYS A 40 -3.73 -10.65 8.82
C LYS A 40 -4.78 -9.95 7.96
N TRP A 41 -4.35 -9.29 6.88
CA TRP A 41 -5.26 -8.66 5.92
C TRP A 41 -6.12 -9.68 5.18
N CYS A 42 -5.54 -10.79 4.73
CA CYS A 42 -6.26 -11.92 4.14
C CYS A 42 -7.35 -12.49 5.07
N GLY A 43 -7.14 -12.45 6.38
CA GLY A 43 -8.14 -12.83 7.38
C GLY A 43 -9.46 -12.07 7.28
N LYS A 44 -9.46 -10.85 6.73
CA LYS A 44 -10.70 -10.07 6.49
C LYS A 44 -11.59 -10.72 5.43
N PHE A 45 -11.01 -11.34 4.41
CA PHE A 45 -11.75 -11.98 3.33
C PHE A 45 -12.33 -13.33 3.74
N LYS A 46 -11.62 -14.07 4.62
CA LYS A 46 -12.15 -15.31 5.23
C LYS A 46 -13.49 -15.08 5.94
N ARG A 47 -13.62 -13.96 6.65
CA ARG A 47 -14.88 -13.56 7.32
C ARG A 47 -16.03 -13.30 6.35
N LEU A 48 -15.72 -13.01 5.08
CA LEU A 48 -16.68 -12.79 4.01
C LEU A 48 -16.93 -14.07 3.18
N GLY A 49 -16.46 -15.23 3.65
CA GLY A 49 -16.59 -16.51 2.94
C GLY A 49 -15.67 -16.62 1.71
N LYS A 50 -14.68 -15.74 1.58
CA LYS A 50 -13.70 -15.78 0.49
C LYS A 50 -12.36 -16.32 0.98
N GLU A 51 -11.67 -17.06 0.12
CA GLU A 51 -10.28 -17.43 0.40
C GLU A 51 -9.38 -16.20 0.34
N GLY A 52 -8.43 -16.12 1.25
CA GLY A 52 -7.44 -15.05 1.28
C GLY A 52 -6.15 -15.50 0.61
N ILE A 53 -5.65 -14.72 -0.33
CA ILE A 53 -4.47 -14.98 -1.15
C ILE A 53 -3.41 -13.92 -0.84
N ILE A 54 -2.18 -14.36 -0.60
CA ILE A 54 -1.01 -13.47 -0.45
C ILE A 54 -0.22 -13.51 -1.76
N SER A 55 -0.22 -12.41 -2.49
CA SER A 55 0.65 -12.21 -3.66
C SER A 55 2.00 -11.65 -3.21
N ARG A 56 3.08 -12.03 -3.91
CA ARG A 56 4.45 -11.67 -3.54
C ARG A 56 5.20 -11.10 -4.75
N TYR A 57 5.90 -9.99 -4.54
CA TYR A 57 6.61 -9.25 -5.58
C TYR A 57 8.05 -8.99 -5.19
N GLU A 58 8.96 -9.15 -6.14
CA GLU A 58 10.36 -8.77 -5.98
C GLU A 58 10.50 -7.29 -6.33
N TYR A 59 10.93 -6.50 -5.35
CA TYR A 59 11.13 -5.07 -5.50
C TYR A 59 12.62 -4.75 -5.49
N ASP A 60 13.12 -4.16 -6.59
CA ASP A 60 14.51 -3.70 -6.67
C ASP A 60 14.64 -2.32 -6.01
N GLY A 61 15.18 -2.30 -4.80
CA GLY A 61 15.37 -1.06 -4.04
C GLY A 61 16.34 -0.08 -4.70
N ASN A 62 17.21 -0.52 -5.63
CA ASN A 62 18.07 0.41 -6.36
C ASN A 62 17.28 1.36 -7.25
N ARG A 63 16.12 0.90 -7.72
CA ARG A 63 15.22 1.68 -8.58
C ARG A 63 14.38 2.68 -7.81
N GLU A 64 14.40 2.64 -6.48
CA GLU A 64 13.73 3.64 -5.65
C GLU A 64 14.28 5.06 -5.92
N THR A 65 15.55 5.17 -6.29
CA THR A 65 16.17 6.45 -6.69
C THR A 65 15.60 7.03 -7.98
N GLU A 66 14.92 6.22 -8.79
CA GLU A 66 14.23 6.61 -10.03
C GLU A 66 12.79 7.11 -9.76
N LEU A 67 12.27 6.91 -8.53
CA LEU A 67 10.89 7.16 -8.15
C LEU A 67 10.75 8.42 -7.30
N LYS A 68 9.69 9.20 -7.54
CA LYS A 68 9.26 10.25 -6.61
C LYS A 68 8.65 9.60 -5.37
N THR A 69 9.46 9.49 -4.33
CA THR A 69 9.06 8.78 -3.10
C THR A 69 8.74 9.76 -1.97
N LEU A 70 7.60 9.56 -1.31
CA LEU A 70 7.24 10.22 -0.06
C LEU A 70 7.38 9.23 1.10
N LYS A 71 8.26 9.54 2.06
CA LYS A 71 8.47 8.70 3.25
C LYS A 71 8.19 9.49 4.52
N PHE A 72 7.48 8.85 5.45
CA PHE A 72 7.25 9.38 6.79
C PHE A 72 7.96 8.51 7.84
N ASP A 73 8.93 9.09 8.53
CA ASP A 73 9.71 8.39 9.56
C ASP A 73 9.03 8.38 10.94
N SER A 74 7.95 9.16 11.11
CA SER A 74 7.21 9.25 12.37
C SER A 74 5.77 9.73 12.16
N TYR A 75 4.92 9.53 13.17
CA TYR A 75 3.56 10.10 13.22
C TYR A 75 3.62 11.62 13.48
N SER A 76 4.06 12.39 12.48
CA SER A 76 4.14 13.85 12.53
C SER A 76 2.80 14.52 12.20
N GLU A 77 2.69 15.84 12.41
CA GLU A 77 1.56 16.63 11.91
C GLU A 77 1.46 16.56 10.38
N ASP A 78 2.59 16.63 9.67
CA ASP A 78 2.62 16.46 8.20
C ASP A 78 2.09 15.10 7.75
N TRP A 79 2.43 14.02 8.47
CA TRP A 79 1.87 12.69 8.20
C TRP A 79 0.35 12.72 8.39
N LEU A 80 -0.12 13.27 9.51
CA LEU A 80 -1.56 13.33 9.81
C LEU A 80 -2.32 14.13 8.76
N ASP A 81 -1.83 15.31 8.39
CA ASP A 81 -2.43 16.17 7.37
C ASP A 81 -2.46 15.46 6.01
N PHE A 82 -1.40 14.74 5.67
CA PHE A 82 -1.35 13.93 4.46
C PHE A 82 -2.41 12.82 4.46
N ILE A 83 -2.54 12.05 5.56
CA ILE A 83 -3.57 11.01 5.70
C ILE A 83 -4.97 11.61 5.57
N LEU A 84 -5.24 12.73 6.22
CA LEU A 84 -6.54 13.40 6.20
C LEU A 84 -6.90 13.86 4.77
N ASN A 85 -5.94 14.42 4.04
CA ASN A 85 -6.14 14.81 2.64
C ASN A 85 -6.43 13.61 1.73
N CYS A 86 -5.71 12.50 1.89
CA CYS A 86 -5.95 11.26 1.15
C CYS A 86 -7.35 10.68 1.42
N ARG A 87 -7.75 10.61 2.69
CA ARG A 87 -9.09 10.14 3.10
C ARG A 87 -10.22 11.06 2.63
N ALA A 88 -9.96 12.35 2.46
CA ALA A 88 -10.90 13.31 1.91
C ALA A 88 -10.99 13.25 0.36
N GLY A 89 -10.19 12.39 -0.30
CA GLY A 89 -10.13 12.31 -1.76
C GLY A 89 -9.49 13.54 -2.41
N LYS A 90 -8.68 14.29 -1.65
CA LYS A 90 -8.04 15.54 -2.08
C LYS A 90 -6.54 15.38 -2.35
N ASP A 91 -6.06 14.15 -2.42
CA ASP A 91 -4.67 13.88 -2.79
C ASP A 91 -4.46 14.18 -4.28
N LEU A 92 -3.69 15.22 -4.56
CA LEU A 92 -3.30 15.67 -5.90
C LEU A 92 -1.78 15.46 -6.15
N THR A 93 -1.12 14.70 -5.27
CA THR A 93 0.33 14.49 -5.37
C THR A 93 0.67 13.51 -6.50
N ASP A 94 1.87 13.67 -7.07
CA ASP A 94 2.41 12.86 -8.16
C ASP A 94 3.55 11.94 -7.71
N TYR A 95 3.54 11.53 -6.44
CA TYR A 95 4.50 10.55 -5.90
C TYR A 95 4.21 9.15 -6.46
N ASP A 96 5.26 8.49 -6.95
CA ASP A 96 5.24 7.13 -7.46
C ASP A 96 5.19 6.09 -6.32
N SER A 97 5.80 6.40 -5.17
CA SER A 97 5.80 5.50 -4.00
C SER A 97 5.59 6.30 -2.71
N LYS A 98 4.82 5.73 -1.78
CA LYS A 98 4.47 6.34 -0.49
C LYS A 98 4.61 5.32 0.63
N SER A 99 5.38 5.62 1.66
CA SER A 99 5.58 4.70 2.78
C SER A 99 5.58 5.41 4.12
N ASP A 100 5.15 4.70 5.15
CA ASP A 100 5.40 5.05 6.55
C ASP A 100 6.05 3.89 7.31
N PHE A 101 6.28 4.09 8.60
CA PHE A 101 6.83 3.10 9.53
C PHE A 101 5.98 1.81 9.67
N ALA A 102 4.77 1.75 9.11
CA ALA A 102 3.85 0.62 9.24
C ALA A 102 3.39 -0.01 7.91
N SER A 103 3.57 0.68 6.77
CA SER A 103 2.97 0.32 5.49
C SER A 103 3.70 0.92 4.27
N GLU A 104 3.64 0.22 3.13
CA GLU A 104 4.29 0.62 1.87
C GLU A 104 3.30 0.57 0.70
N LYS A 105 3.13 1.67 -0.02
CA LYS A 105 2.27 1.77 -1.19
C LYS A 105 3.13 2.07 -2.41
N ILE A 106 2.96 1.24 -3.45
CA ILE A 106 3.52 1.41 -4.80
C ILE A 106 2.40 1.89 -5.75
#